data_AF-A0A163LU87-F1
#
_entry.id   AF-A0A163LU87-F1
#
_cell.length_a   1.000
_cell.length_b   1.000
_cell.length_c   1.000
_cell.angle_alpha   90.00
_cell.angle_beta   90.00
_cell.angle_gamma   90.00
#
_symmetry.space_group_name_H-M   'P 1'
#
loop_
_entity.id
_entity.type
_entity.pdbx_description
1 polymer ?
#
loop_
_entity_poly.entity_id
_entity_poly.type
_entity_poly.pdbx_seq_one_letter_code
_entity_poly.pdbx_strand_id
1 'polypeptide(L)'
;MRSAALSSLVAGAAALNNGVGKLPKMGYNTFNAFGCNYNEEALLDMAHSMVDEGLVEAGYNSIIFDDCFTKKERGDDGKLLEDPERFPSGMRSLADKLKGLGISAAAYSDAGYKTCAGYPGSYGHEEEDLQTFSEWGFDYLKYDNCYIPFDSEVQENVYDRYVRMAKAIASRAAKKDEEPFWFSIYEWGWQQPWIWGKRLGHSWRINGDIKPWWNSLAAIIDNASFQY
;
A
#
# COMPACT_ATOMS: atom_id res chain seq x y z
N MET A 1 -34.33 -23.22 42.54
CA MET A 1 -33.38 -23.35 41.42
C MET A 1 -33.00 -21.96 40.96
N ARG A 2 -31.74 -21.55 41.12
CA ARG A 2 -31.25 -20.25 40.63
C ARG A 2 -30.73 -20.46 39.20
N SER A 3 -31.39 -19.87 38.21
CA SER A 3 -30.88 -19.83 36.83
C SER A 3 -29.61 -18.99 36.80
N ALA A 4 -28.49 -19.62 36.47
CA ALA A 4 -27.27 -18.92 36.10
C ALA A 4 -27.41 -18.50 34.62
N ALA A 5 -27.45 -17.20 34.37
CA ALA A 5 -27.32 -16.67 33.02
C ALA A 5 -25.84 -16.82 32.60
N LEU A 6 -25.58 -17.64 31.56
CA LEU A 6 -24.30 -17.62 30.87
C LEU A 6 -24.23 -16.33 30.04
N SER A 7 -23.48 -15.34 30.52
CA SER A 7 -22.98 -14.27 29.64
C SER A 7 -21.91 -14.86 28.74
N SER A 8 -22.24 -15.07 27.46
CA SER A 8 -21.26 -15.33 26.42
C SER A 8 -20.38 -14.09 26.25
N LEU A 9 -19.13 -14.17 26.70
CA LEU A 9 -18.09 -13.21 26.33
C LEU A 9 -17.80 -13.41 24.83
N VAL A 10 -18.38 -12.56 23.99
CA VAL A 10 -17.91 -12.41 22.61
C VAL A 10 -16.54 -11.77 22.69
N ALA A 11 -15.49 -12.57 22.64
CA ALA A 11 -14.13 -12.06 22.46
C ALA A 11 -14.08 -11.38 21.09
N GLY A 12 -14.09 -10.06 21.06
CA GLY A 12 -13.89 -9.30 19.83
C GLY A 12 -12.53 -9.65 19.23
N ALA A 13 -12.46 -9.76 17.90
CA ALA A 13 -11.18 -9.94 17.22
C ALA A 13 -10.34 -8.66 17.40
N ALA A 14 -9.16 -8.79 18.01
CA ALA A 14 -8.19 -7.71 18.09
C ALA A 14 -7.51 -7.54 16.71
N ALA A 15 -7.91 -6.49 16.00
CA ALA A 15 -7.36 -6.01 14.74
C ALA A 15 -7.24 -4.49 14.78
N LEU A 16 -6.38 -3.92 13.92
CA LEU A 16 -6.29 -2.47 13.72
C LEU A 16 -7.67 -1.91 13.36
N ASN A 17 -8.19 -1.05 14.22
CA ASN A 17 -9.50 -0.39 14.04
C ASN A 17 -9.29 1.12 14.16
N ASN A 18 -8.91 1.73 13.05
CA ASN A 18 -8.47 3.13 12.95
C ASN A 18 -9.30 3.95 11.95
N GLY A 19 -10.50 3.48 11.59
CA GLY A 19 -11.42 4.19 10.69
C GLY A 19 -11.42 3.70 9.25
N VAL A 20 -10.33 3.09 8.77
CA VAL A 20 -10.20 2.57 7.40
C VAL A 20 -10.02 1.05 7.34
N GLY A 21 -10.17 0.48 6.14
CA GLY A 21 -9.86 -0.94 5.88
C GLY A 21 -10.76 -1.96 6.55
N LYS A 22 -12.00 -1.59 6.89
CA LYS A 22 -13.02 -2.53 7.37
C LYS A 22 -13.35 -3.63 6.35
N LEU A 23 -13.29 -3.30 5.06
CA LEU A 23 -13.47 -4.23 3.93
C LEU A 23 -12.19 -4.27 3.09
N PRO A 24 -11.96 -5.37 2.35
CA PRO A 24 -10.88 -5.42 1.37
C PRO A 24 -10.97 -4.24 0.39
N LYS A 25 -9.85 -3.56 0.17
CA LYS A 25 -9.78 -2.49 -0.85
C LYS A 25 -9.92 -3.13 -2.24
N MET A 26 -10.73 -2.53 -3.09
CA MET A 26 -10.93 -2.93 -4.48
C MET A 26 -10.38 -1.85 -5.41
N GLY A 27 -9.70 -2.27 -6.47
CA GLY A 27 -9.07 -1.33 -7.40
C GLY A 27 -8.19 -2.02 -8.44
N TYR A 28 -7.35 -1.21 -9.06
CA TYR A 28 -6.39 -1.61 -10.09
C TYR A 28 -4.97 -1.29 -9.63
N ASN A 29 -4.01 -2.14 -9.98
CA ASN A 29 -2.60 -1.90 -9.76
C ASN A 29 -1.86 -1.97 -11.10
N THR A 30 -0.99 -0.98 -11.37
CA THR A 30 -0.34 -0.85 -12.68
C THR A 30 0.65 -1.97 -13.03
N PHE A 31 1.21 -2.68 -12.04
CA PHE A 31 2.42 -3.48 -12.22
C PHE A 31 2.28 -4.64 -13.21
N ASN A 32 1.22 -5.45 -13.09
CA ASN A 32 1.08 -6.65 -13.93
C ASN A 32 0.85 -6.35 -15.41
N ALA A 33 0.30 -5.17 -15.72
CA ALA A 33 0.08 -4.74 -17.10
C ALA A 33 1.26 -3.95 -17.67
N PHE A 34 1.83 -3.05 -16.86
CA PHE A 34 2.77 -2.05 -17.35
C PHE A 34 4.21 -2.21 -16.84
N GLY A 35 4.43 -2.88 -15.71
CA GLY A 35 5.70 -2.78 -14.98
C GLY A 35 6.05 -1.31 -14.73
N CYS A 36 7.27 -0.89 -15.09
CA CYS A 36 7.66 0.53 -15.06
C CYS A 36 7.17 1.34 -16.28
N ASN A 37 6.53 0.74 -17.29
CA ASN A 37 6.21 1.40 -18.56
C ASN A 37 4.78 1.96 -18.57
N TYR A 38 4.52 2.96 -17.72
CA TYR A 38 3.26 3.72 -17.70
C TYR A 38 3.52 5.20 -17.44
N ASN A 39 2.59 6.04 -17.88
CA ASN A 39 2.63 7.48 -17.75
C ASN A 39 1.21 8.00 -17.40
N GLU A 40 1.06 9.32 -17.30
CA GLU A 40 -0.23 9.96 -17.00
C GLU A 40 -1.33 9.58 -18.00
N GLU A 41 -1.02 9.54 -19.30
CA GLU A 41 -1.97 9.19 -20.35
C GLU A 41 -2.50 7.76 -20.15
N ALA A 42 -1.61 6.77 -20.01
CA ALA A 42 -2.00 5.39 -19.78
C ALA A 42 -2.82 5.19 -18.50
N LEU A 43 -2.54 5.96 -17.44
CA LEU A 43 -3.31 5.94 -16.20
C LEU A 43 -4.71 6.52 -16.38
N LEU A 44 -4.85 7.64 -17.10
CA LEU A 44 -6.15 8.25 -17.37
C LEU A 44 -6.99 7.38 -18.31
N ASP A 45 -6.39 6.78 -19.32
CA ASP A 45 -7.07 5.84 -20.23
C ASP A 45 -7.57 4.60 -19.46
N MET A 46 -6.76 4.05 -18.56
CA MET A 46 -7.17 2.98 -17.66
C MET A 46 -8.32 3.41 -16.75
N ALA A 47 -8.23 4.61 -16.16
CA ALA A 47 -9.27 5.15 -15.29
C ALA A 47 -10.59 5.37 -16.02
N HIS A 48 -10.57 5.90 -17.24
CA HIS A 48 -11.75 6.02 -18.09
C HIS A 48 -12.34 4.64 -18.43
N SER A 49 -11.51 3.68 -18.80
CA SER A 49 -11.96 2.30 -19.05
C SER A 49 -12.62 1.66 -17.83
N MET A 50 -12.09 1.90 -16.62
CA MET A 50 -12.71 1.43 -15.37
C MET A 50 -14.09 2.05 -15.13
N VAL A 51 -14.30 3.30 -15.52
CA VAL A 51 -15.60 3.97 -15.42
C VAL A 51 -16.56 3.42 -16.48
N ASP A 52 -16.14 3.39 -17.74
CA ASP A 52 -16.98 3.02 -18.89
C ASP A 52 -17.46 1.56 -18.81
N GLU A 53 -16.63 0.66 -18.28
CA GLU A 53 -16.96 -0.75 -18.06
C GLU A 53 -17.69 -1.02 -16.73
N GLY A 54 -18.04 0.03 -15.97
CA GLY A 54 -18.79 -0.09 -14.72
C GLY A 54 -18.00 -0.65 -13.53
N LEU A 55 -16.67 -0.74 -13.61
CA LEU A 55 -15.84 -1.25 -12.52
C LEU A 55 -15.85 -0.32 -11.30
N VAL A 56 -15.85 1.00 -11.52
CA VAL A 56 -15.95 1.98 -10.42
C VAL A 56 -17.28 1.85 -9.70
N GLU A 57 -18.40 1.69 -10.41
CA GLU A 57 -19.72 1.44 -9.83
C GLU A 57 -19.75 0.13 -9.05
N ALA A 58 -19.08 -0.91 -9.54
CA ALA A 58 -18.92 -2.19 -8.86
C ALA A 58 -17.99 -2.13 -7.63
N GLY A 59 -17.34 -0.98 -7.35
CA GLY A 59 -16.53 -0.74 -6.17
C GLY A 59 -15.02 -0.76 -6.39
N TYR A 60 -14.53 -1.01 -7.62
CA TYR A 60 -13.10 -0.90 -7.96
C TYR A 60 -12.72 0.58 -8.13
N ASN A 61 -12.55 1.27 -7.01
CA ASN A 61 -12.43 2.73 -6.95
C ASN A 61 -11.06 3.20 -6.43
N SER A 62 -10.01 2.43 -6.70
CA SER A 62 -8.64 2.84 -6.43
C SER A 62 -7.68 2.44 -7.53
N ILE A 63 -6.66 3.27 -7.78
CA ILE A 63 -5.53 2.94 -8.64
C ILE A 63 -4.25 3.04 -7.81
N ILE A 64 -3.54 1.92 -7.68
CA ILE A 64 -2.20 1.85 -7.10
C ILE A 64 -1.19 2.15 -8.20
N PHE A 65 -0.53 3.29 -8.04
CA PHE A 65 0.64 3.70 -8.80
C PHE A 65 1.76 2.82 -8.25
N ASP A 66 2.02 1.70 -8.91
CA ASP A 66 3.04 0.77 -8.45
C ASP A 66 4.46 1.34 -8.61
N ASP A 67 5.49 0.51 -8.61
CA ASP A 67 6.86 1.01 -8.72
C ASP A 67 7.07 1.98 -9.90
N CYS A 68 8.14 2.77 -9.80
CA CYS A 68 8.64 3.62 -10.88
C CYS A 68 7.85 4.92 -11.17
N PHE A 69 6.92 5.41 -10.32
CA PHE A 69 6.20 6.67 -10.60
C PHE A 69 6.92 7.96 -10.16
N THR A 70 8.02 7.86 -9.43
CA THR A 70 8.86 8.99 -8.99
C THR A 70 10.11 9.10 -9.87
N LYS A 71 10.94 10.14 -9.69
CA LYS A 71 12.33 10.12 -10.18
C LYS A 71 13.18 9.11 -9.40
N LYS A 72 14.31 8.69 -9.99
CA LYS A 72 15.26 7.78 -9.34
C LYS A 72 16.08 8.46 -8.24
N GLU A 73 16.09 9.78 -8.22
CA GLU A 73 16.78 10.61 -7.27
C GLU A 73 15.78 11.37 -6.38
N ARG A 74 16.15 11.56 -5.12
CA ARG A 74 15.49 12.52 -4.23
C ARG A 74 15.95 13.95 -4.57
N GLY A 75 15.15 14.93 -4.20
CA GLY A 75 15.54 16.34 -4.26
C GLY A 75 16.65 16.66 -3.26
N ASP A 76 17.24 17.85 -3.40
CA ASP A 76 18.26 18.35 -2.45
C ASP A 76 17.72 18.49 -1.02
N ASP A 77 16.39 18.60 -0.88
CA ASP A 77 15.67 18.64 0.39
C ASP A 77 15.38 17.25 0.98
N GLY A 78 15.73 16.17 0.28
CA GLY A 78 15.47 14.78 0.71
C GLY A 78 14.14 14.20 0.21
N LYS A 79 13.30 15.00 -0.47
CA LYS A 79 11.96 14.56 -0.87
C LYS A 79 11.94 13.71 -2.12
N LEU A 80 10.89 12.89 -2.24
CA LEU A 80 10.54 12.26 -3.51
C LEU A 80 10.18 13.32 -4.54
N LEU A 81 10.70 13.14 -5.77
CA LEU A 81 10.42 14.03 -6.89
C LEU A 81 9.45 13.38 -7.86
N GLU A 82 8.52 14.19 -8.38
CA GLU A 82 7.69 13.82 -9.52
C GLU A 82 8.56 13.69 -10.79
N ASP A 83 8.17 12.78 -11.67
CA ASP A 83 8.72 12.67 -13.02
C ASP A 83 7.83 13.46 -14.01
N PRO A 84 8.20 14.70 -14.40
CA PRO A 84 7.36 15.53 -15.26
C PRO A 84 7.34 15.06 -16.72
N GLU A 85 8.26 14.17 -17.14
CA GLU A 85 8.20 13.57 -18.47
C GLU A 85 7.11 12.49 -18.52
N ARG A 86 6.96 11.72 -17.43
CA ARG A 86 5.93 10.69 -17.32
C ARG A 86 4.60 11.22 -16.84
N PHE A 87 4.60 12.25 -15.99
CA PHE A 87 3.40 12.80 -15.37
C PHE A 87 3.39 14.32 -15.49
N PRO A 88 3.16 14.86 -16.70
CA PRO A 88 3.33 16.27 -17.01
C PRO A 88 2.39 17.21 -16.24
N SER A 89 1.26 16.73 -15.71
CA SER A 89 0.40 17.55 -14.85
C SER A 89 0.80 17.58 -13.38
N GLY A 90 1.75 16.74 -12.97
CA GLY A 90 2.10 16.52 -11.57
C GLY A 90 1.12 15.58 -10.86
N MET A 91 1.58 14.96 -9.77
CA MET A 91 0.84 13.93 -9.05
C MET A 91 -0.46 14.46 -8.44
N ARG A 92 -0.43 15.69 -7.90
CA ARG A 92 -1.62 16.28 -7.29
C ARG A 92 -2.73 16.52 -8.32
N SER A 93 -2.39 17.09 -9.48
CA SER A 93 -3.39 17.31 -10.53
C SER A 93 -3.95 15.99 -11.04
N LEU A 94 -3.09 14.98 -11.21
CA LEU A 94 -3.51 13.65 -11.63
C LEU A 94 -4.42 12.97 -10.59
N ALA A 95 -4.09 13.04 -9.29
CA ALA A 95 -4.94 12.51 -8.23
C ALA A 95 -6.31 13.23 -8.19
N ASP A 96 -6.34 14.55 -8.38
CA ASP A 96 -7.60 15.31 -8.45
C ASP A 96 -8.44 14.93 -9.69
N LYS A 97 -7.81 14.67 -10.85
CA LYS A 97 -8.49 14.12 -12.04
C LYS A 97 -9.11 12.76 -11.77
N LEU A 98 -8.35 11.83 -11.18
CA LEU A 98 -8.84 10.49 -10.80
C LEU A 98 -9.99 10.58 -9.80
N LYS A 99 -9.88 11.47 -8.81
CA LYS A 99 -10.93 11.71 -7.83
C LYS A 99 -12.22 12.23 -8.48
N GLY A 100 -12.11 13.05 -9.53
CA GLY A 100 -13.25 13.49 -10.35
C GLY A 100 -13.98 12.33 -11.06
N LEU A 101 -13.29 11.21 -11.29
CA LEU A 101 -13.87 9.96 -11.82
C LEU A 101 -14.35 9.00 -10.71
N GLY A 102 -14.30 9.42 -9.44
CA GLY A 102 -14.64 8.56 -8.31
C GLY A 102 -13.55 7.56 -7.93
N ILE A 103 -12.30 7.78 -8.38
CA ILE A 103 -11.16 6.87 -8.16
C ILE A 103 -10.16 7.52 -7.19
N SER A 104 -9.79 6.80 -6.13
CA SER A 104 -8.72 7.17 -5.20
C SER A 104 -7.34 6.79 -5.75
N ALA A 105 -6.33 7.62 -5.52
CA ALA A 105 -4.96 7.35 -5.92
C ALA A 105 -4.16 6.78 -4.73
N ALA A 106 -3.37 5.74 -5.01
CA ALA A 106 -2.66 4.96 -4.02
C ALA A 106 -1.16 4.91 -4.34
N ALA A 107 -0.34 5.18 -3.33
CA ALA A 107 1.11 5.19 -3.41
C ALA A 107 1.70 3.78 -3.34
N TYR A 108 2.90 3.65 -3.88
CA TYR A 108 3.81 2.55 -3.62
C TYR A 108 5.11 3.09 -3.04
N SER A 109 5.68 2.37 -2.08
CA SER A 109 7.06 2.56 -1.64
C SER A 109 7.59 1.26 -1.04
N ASP A 110 8.75 1.32 -0.40
CA ASP A 110 9.48 0.17 0.10
C ASP A 110 10.02 0.43 1.51
N ALA A 111 9.97 -0.61 2.35
CA ALA A 111 10.57 -0.66 3.67
C ALA A 111 12.10 -0.82 3.66
N GLY A 112 12.76 -0.60 2.53
CA GLY A 112 14.20 -0.55 2.36
C GLY A 112 14.71 0.72 1.70
N TYR A 113 16.02 0.75 1.39
CA TYR A 113 16.68 1.96 0.87
C TYR A 113 16.22 2.34 -0.54
N LYS A 114 15.76 1.35 -1.30
CA LYS A 114 15.23 1.52 -2.65
C LYS A 114 14.01 0.64 -2.83
N THR A 115 13.13 1.03 -3.75
CA THR A 115 12.09 0.16 -4.25
C THR A 115 12.66 -1.01 -5.03
N CYS A 116 11.86 -2.05 -5.27
CA CYS A 116 12.27 -3.20 -6.07
C CYS A 116 12.83 -2.83 -7.46
N ALA A 117 12.32 -1.80 -8.12
CA ALA A 117 12.83 -1.28 -9.40
C ALA A 117 14.01 -0.29 -9.26
N GLY A 118 14.47 -0.04 -8.03
CA GLY A 118 15.65 0.79 -7.74
C GLY A 118 15.39 2.29 -7.64
N TYR A 119 14.14 2.71 -7.45
CA TYR A 119 13.75 4.09 -7.11
C TYR A 119 13.95 4.34 -5.60
N PRO A 120 13.88 5.57 -5.09
CA PRO A 120 14.04 5.83 -3.66
C PRO A 120 12.98 5.08 -2.84
N GLY A 121 13.41 4.29 -1.86
CA GLY A 121 12.54 3.66 -0.86
C GLY A 121 12.38 4.56 0.37
N SER A 122 11.45 4.26 1.27
CA SER A 122 11.10 5.14 2.39
C SER A 122 11.78 4.78 3.71
N TYR A 123 12.67 3.79 3.76
CA TYR A 123 13.39 3.47 4.98
C TYR A 123 14.22 4.67 5.47
N GLY A 124 13.89 5.18 6.66
CA GLY A 124 14.50 6.39 7.25
C GLY A 124 13.87 7.71 6.78
N HIS A 125 12.88 7.68 5.87
CA HIS A 125 12.16 8.84 5.34
C HIS A 125 10.64 8.68 5.52
N GLU A 126 10.18 7.89 6.50
CA GLU A 126 8.78 7.45 6.58
C GLU A 126 7.80 8.62 6.74
N GLU A 127 8.10 9.58 7.64
CA GLU A 127 7.24 10.75 7.84
C GLU A 127 7.26 11.71 6.64
N GLU A 128 8.43 11.89 6.02
CA GLU A 128 8.65 12.82 4.90
C GLU A 128 7.97 12.33 3.62
N ASP A 129 8.14 11.04 3.31
CA ASP A 129 7.51 10.43 2.13
C ASP A 129 6.00 10.35 2.30
N LEU A 130 5.50 10.03 3.50
CA LEU A 130 4.07 10.04 3.78
C LEU A 130 3.46 11.44 3.64
N GLN A 131 4.18 12.48 4.07
CA GLN A 131 3.78 13.87 3.84
C GLN A 131 3.72 14.18 2.35
N THR A 132 4.72 13.74 1.57
CA THR A 132 4.75 13.92 0.11
C THR A 132 3.57 13.22 -0.57
N PHE A 133 3.29 11.96 -0.24
CA PHE A 133 2.14 11.22 -0.77
C PHE A 133 0.81 11.92 -0.44
N SER A 134 0.69 12.46 0.78
CA SER A 134 -0.48 13.23 1.16
C SER A 134 -0.63 14.54 0.39
N GLU A 135 0.46 15.26 0.12
CA GLU A 135 0.46 16.49 -0.67
C GLU A 135 0.00 16.20 -2.11
N TRP A 136 0.43 15.06 -2.65
CA TRP A 136 -0.02 14.50 -3.93
C TRP A 136 -1.46 13.98 -3.93
N GLY A 137 -2.13 13.91 -2.77
CA GLY A 137 -3.53 13.52 -2.66
C GLY A 137 -3.77 12.01 -2.59
N PHE A 138 -2.75 11.23 -2.24
CA PHE A 138 -2.89 9.78 -2.04
C PHE A 138 -3.47 9.47 -0.65
N ASP A 139 -4.15 8.33 -0.52
CA ASP A 139 -4.79 7.89 0.73
C ASP A 139 -4.51 6.42 1.10
N TYR A 140 -3.68 5.75 0.31
CA TYR A 140 -3.33 4.34 0.43
C TYR A 140 -1.83 4.20 0.17
N LEU A 141 -1.18 3.28 0.89
CA LEU A 141 0.21 2.92 0.68
C LEU A 141 0.38 1.39 0.55
N LYS A 142 0.86 0.95 -0.61
CA LYS A 142 1.51 -0.36 -0.80
C LYS A 142 2.97 -0.23 -0.37
N TYR A 143 3.43 -1.08 0.55
CA TYR A 143 4.76 -0.94 1.16
C TYR A 143 5.56 -2.23 1.06
N ASP A 144 6.49 -2.28 0.10
CA ASP A 144 7.27 -3.45 -0.30
C ASP A 144 8.49 -3.69 0.59
N ASN A 145 9.32 -4.68 0.22
CA ASN A 145 10.36 -5.23 1.09
C ASN A 145 11.70 -5.50 0.37
N CYS A 146 12.01 -4.78 -0.70
CA CYS A 146 13.29 -4.87 -1.41
C CYS A 146 14.38 -4.01 -0.74
N TYR A 147 15.63 -4.15 -1.21
CA TYR A 147 16.80 -3.41 -0.72
C TYR A 147 16.86 -3.27 0.81
N ILE A 148 16.61 -4.40 1.48
CA ILE A 148 16.50 -4.49 2.93
C ILE A 148 17.77 -3.90 3.55
N PRO A 149 17.64 -2.92 4.46
CA PRO A 149 18.78 -2.32 5.14
C PRO A 149 19.56 -3.41 5.85
N PHE A 150 20.83 -3.55 5.48
CA PHE A 150 21.77 -4.41 6.18
C PHE A 150 22.78 -3.52 6.87
N ASP A 151 22.64 -3.39 8.18
CA ASP A 151 23.65 -2.78 9.03
C ASP A 151 23.96 -3.75 10.20
N SER A 152 25.20 -3.71 10.67
CA SER A 152 25.66 -4.54 11.79
C SER A 152 25.23 -4.01 13.16
N GLU A 153 24.66 -2.81 13.22
CA GLU A 153 24.47 -2.04 14.45
C GLU A 153 23.03 -2.13 14.98
N VAL A 154 22.06 -1.84 14.11
CA VAL A 154 20.62 -1.87 14.36
C VAL A 154 20.09 -3.29 14.13
N GLN A 155 20.53 -3.97 13.06
CA GLN A 155 20.03 -5.29 12.65
C GLN A 155 18.49 -5.35 12.65
N GLU A 156 17.85 -4.30 12.14
CA GLU A 156 16.40 -4.13 12.26
C GLU A 156 15.64 -5.26 11.53
N ASN A 157 14.76 -5.94 12.25
CA ASN A 157 13.98 -7.03 11.69
C ASN A 157 12.85 -6.50 10.79
N VAL A 158 12.21 -7.41 10.03
CA VAL A 158 11.11 -7.06 9.12
C VAL A 158 9.97 -6.36 9.85
N TYR A 159 9.55 -6.87 11.01
CA TYR A 159 8.44 -6.31 11.79
C TYR A 159 8.69 -4.84 12.17
N ASP A 160 9.87 -4.54 12.70
CA ASP A 160 10.22 -3.18 13.16
C ASP A 160 10.30 -2.17 12.00
N ARG A 161 10.75 -2.60 10.81
CA ARG A 161 10.70 -1.76 9.61
C ARG A 161 9.28 -1.38 9.20
N TYR A 162 8.31 -2.29 9.32
CA TYR A 162 6.89 -1.97 9.11
C TYR A 162 6.29 -1.13 10.24
N VAL A 163 6.76 -1.31 11.50
CA VAL A 163 6.33 -0.48 12.64
C VAL A 163 6.64 0.99 12.40
N ARG A 164 7.78 1.33 11.79
CA ARG A 164 8.15 2.72 11.47
C ARG A 164 7.09 3.41 10.62
N MET A 165 6.73 2.81 9.49
CA MET A 165 5.71 3.37 8.60
C MET A 165 4.32 3.37 9.25
N ALA A 166 3.93 2.30 9.96
CA ALA A 166 2.66 2.27 10.68
C ALA A 166 2.56 3.38 11.74
N LYS A 167 3.65 3.66 12.47
CA LYS A 167 3.72 4.77 13.43
C LYS A 167 3.66 6.13 12.73
N ALA A 168 4.33 6.30 11.59
CA ALA A 168 4.26 7.54 10.81
C ALA A 168 2.81 7.81 10.35
N ILE A 169 2.11 6.79 9.85
CA ILE A 169 0.70 6.86 9.45
C ILE A 169 -0.20 7.25 10.63
N ALA A 170 -0.10 6.54 11.76
CA ALA A 170 -0.90 6.85 12.94
C ALA A 170 -0.61 8.25 13.50
N SER A 171 0.67 8.64 13.52
CA SER A 171 1.09 9.96 14.02
C SER A 171 0.60 11.08 13.12
N ARG A 172 0.64 10.92 11.80
CA ARG A 172 0.10 11.89 10.84
C ARG A 172 -1.41 12.06 11.04
N ALA A 173 -2.16 10.95 11.07
CA ALA A 173 -3.60 10.95 11.28
C ALA A 173 -3.99 11.70 12.57
N ALA A 174 -3.33 11.38 13.68
CA ALA A 174 -3.57 12.04 14.96
C ALA A 174 -3.19 13.54 14.97
N LYS A 175 -2.08 13.92 14.32
CA LYS A 175 -1.64 15.33 14.23
C LYS A 175 -2.56 16.19 13.35
N LYS A 176 -3.19 15.59 12.34
CA LYS A 176 -4.03 16.30 11.36
C LYS A 176 -5.53 16.18 11.62
N ASP A 177 -5.94 15.31 12.55
CA ASP A 177 -7.35 14.92 12.76
C ASP A 177 -8.00 14.42 11.46
N GLU A 178 -7.27 13.55 10.76
CA GLU A 178 -7.66 12.97 9.47
C GLU A 178 -7.64 11.44 9.52
N GLU A 179 -8.36 10.80 8.58
CA GLU A 179 -8.26 9.36 8.38
C GLU A 179 -6.81 8.94 8.07
N PRO A 180 -6.34 7.81 8.61
CA PRO A 180 -5.02 7.28 8.29
C PRO A 180 -4.98 6.73 6.86
N PHE A 181 -3.77 6.66 6.30
CA PHE A 181 -3.56 5.95 5.05
C PHE A 181 -3.95 4.48 5.18
N TRP A 182 -4.60 3.94 4.15
CA TRP A 182 -4.80 2.51 4.03
C TRP A 182 -3.46 1.83 3.78
N PHE A 183 -2.94 1.14 4.79
CA PHE A 183 -1.62 0.51 4.76
C PHE A 183 -1.66 -0.97 4.34
N SER A 184 -0.90 -1.32 3.31
CA SER A 184 -0.71 -2.67 2.79
C SER A 184 0.73 -3.14 2.91
N ILE A 185 0.94 -4.25 3.62
CA ILE A 185 2.26 -4.81 3.94
C ILE A 185 2.67 -5.80 2.85
N TYR A 186 3.85 -5.62 2.24
CA TYR A 186 4.32 -6.44 1.12
C TYR A 186 5.68 -7.07 1.42
N GLU A 187 5.75 -8.03 2.36
CA GLU A 187 6.98 -8.80 2.67
C GLU A 187 6.95 -10.25 2.20
N TRP A 188 6.05 -10.56 1.25
CA TRP A 188 5.95 -11.85 0.56
C TRP A 188 5.61 -13.07 1.40
N GLY A 189 5.10 -12.89 2.62
CA GLY A 189 4.80 -13.98 3.54
C GLY A 189 6.02 -14.52 4.28
N TRP A 190 7.20 -13.91 4.11
CA TRP A 190 8.48 -14.48 4.55
C TRP A 190 8.62 -14.60 6.06
N GLN A 191 8.08 -13.63 6.82
CA GLN A 191 8.13 -13.58 8.27
C GLN A 191 6.74 -13.74 8.88
N GLN A 192 5.88 -14.52 8.23
CA GLN A 192 4.56 -14.91 8.74
C GLN A 192 3.66 -13.70 9.11
N PRO A 193 3.40 -12.78 8.17
CA PRO A 193 2.68 -11.52 8.42
C PRO A 193 1.26 -11.73 8.93
N TRP A 194 0.67 -12.91 8.78
CA TRP A 194 -0.63 -13.24 9.38
C TRP A 194 -0.62 -13.23 10.91
N ILE A 195 0.54 -13.41 11.54
CA ILE A 195 0.69 -13.37 13.00
C ILE A 195 0.66 -11.92 13.52
N TRP A 196 1.22 -10.97 12.77
CA TRP A 196 1.52 -9.62 13.27
C TRP A 196 0.96 -8.47 12.42
N GLY A 197 0.75 -8.66 11.13
CA GLY A 197 0.33 -7.65 10.15
C GLY A 197 -0.96 -6.94 10.53
N LYS A 198 -1.92 -7.67 11.13
CA LYS A 198 -3.18 -7.10 11.65
C LYS A 198 -3.03 -6.01 12.70
N ARG A 199 -1.85 -5.87 13.32
CA ARG A 199 -1.55 -4.83 14.31
C ARG A 199 -1.06 -3.53 13.64
N LEU A 200 -0.54 -3.62 12.42
CA LEU A 200 0.17 -2.54 11.75
C LEU A 200 -0.56 -2.03 10.51
N GLY A 201 -1.17 -2.92 9.73
CA GLY A 201 -1.84 -2.58 8.47
C GLY A 201 -3.18 -3.28 8.27
N HIS A 202 -3.81 -2.98 7.14
CA HIS A 202 -5.17 -3.42 6.78
C HIS A 202 -5.15 -4.62 5.82
N SER A 203 -3.99 -4.90 5.23
CA SER A 203 -3.74 -6.13 4.46
C SER A 203 -2.25 -6.46 4.49
N TRP A 204 -1.93 -7.71 4.17
CA TRP A 204 -0.57 -8.18 3.98
C TRP A 204 -0.52 -9.20 2.85
N ARG A 205 0.52 -9.13 2.03
CA ARG A 205 0.80 -10.13 1.00
C ARG A 205 1.25 -11.42 1.69
N ILE A 206 0.75 -12.54 1.20
CA ILE A 206 0.91 -13.85 1.83
C ILE A 206 1.89 -14.80 1.12
N ASN A 207 2.32 -14.46 -0.09
CA ASN A 207 3.23 -15.29 -0.89
C ASN A 207 4.10 -14.37 -1.78
N GLY A 208 5.02 -14.94 -2.56
CA GLY A 208 5.74 -14.20 -3.61
C GLY A 208 4.84 -13.64 -4.71
N ASP A 209 5.44 -13.00 -5.70
CA ASP A 209 4.71 -12.42 -6.83
C ASP A 209 3.93 -13.46 -7.63
N ILE A 210 2.65 -13.16 -7.87
CA ILE A 210 1.82 -13.91 -8.81
C ILE A 210 2.38 -13.84 -10.23
N LYS A 211 2.08 -14.87 -11.01
CA LYS A 211 2.40 -14.96 -12.43
C LYS A 211 1.19 -15.47 -13.22
N PRO A 212 1.05 -15.12 -14.51
CA PRO A 212 -0.16 -15.40 -15.30
C PRO A 212 -0.19 -16.85 -15.83
N TRP A 213 0.04 -17.82 -14.96
CA TRP A 213 -0.07 -19.25 -15.28
C TRP A 213 -0.61 -20.05 -14.09
N TRP A 214 -1.25 -21.18 -14.39
CA TRP A 214 -2.00 -21.98 -13.42
C TRP A 214 -1.19 -22.37 -12.19
N ASN A 215 0.07 -22.77 -12.34
CA ASN A 215 0.88 -23.21 -11.21
C ASN A 215 1.10 -22.09 -10.17
N SER A 216 1.16 -20.82 -10.60
CA SER A 216 1.28 -19.69 -9.67
C SER A 216 -0.03 -19.49 -8.90
N LEU A 217 -1.19 -19.56 -9.58
CA LEU A 217 -2.50 -19.50 -8.94
C LEU A 217 -2.69 -20.63 -7.93
N ALA A 218 -2.42 -21.87 -8.34
CA ALA A 218 -2.56 -23.05 -7.50
C ALA A 218 -1.68 -22.96 -6.25
N ALA A 219 -0.43 -22.50 -6.38
CA ALA A 219 0.48 -22.33 -5.25
C ALA A 219 -0.01 -21.25 -4.25
N ILE A 220 -0.61 -20.17 -4.74
CA ILE A 220 -1.18 -19.12 -3.88
C ILE A 220 -2.43 -19.63 -3.16
N ILE A 221 -3.34 -20.31 -3.87
CA ILE A 221 -4.57 -20.89 -3.29
C ILE A 221 -4.23 -21.93 -2.21
N ASP A 222 -3.29 -22.83 -2.51
CA ASP A 222 -2.83 -23.84 -1.56
C ASP A 222 -2.28 -23.20 -0.30
N ASN A 223 -1.33 -22.27 -0.43
CA ASN A 223 -0.76 -21.54 0.70
C ASN A 223 -1.85 -20.81 1.52
N ALA A 224 -2.74 -20.08 0.82
CA ALA A 224 -3.86 -19.34 1.41
C ALA A 224 -4.82 -20.21 2.24
N SER A 225 -4.92 -21.51 1.92
CA SER A 225 -5.88 -22.42 2.57
C SER A 225 -5.40 -23.04 3.88
N PHE A 226 -4.09 -23.01 4.16
CA PHE A 226 -3.49 -23.71 5.31
C PHE A 226 -2.72 -22.82 6.29
N GLN A 227 -2.26 -21.64 5.84
CA GLN A 227 -1.40 -20.77 6.66
C GLN A 227 -2.12 -19.55 7.25
N TYR A 228 -3.42 -19.37 7.00
CA TYR A 228 -4.18 -18.15 7.31
C TYR A 228 -5.55 -18.42 7.93
#